data_AF-X1F2E8-F1
#
_entry.id   AF-X1F2E8-F1
#
_cell.length_a   1.000
_cell.length_b   1.000
_cell.length_c   1.000
_cell.angle_alpha   90.00
_cell.angle_beta   90.00
_cell.angle_gamma   90.00
#
_symmetry.space_group_name_H-M   'P 1'
#
loop_
_entity.id
_entity.type
_entity.pdbx_description
1 polymer ?
#
loop_
_entity_poly.entity_id
_entity_poly.type
_entity_poly.pdbx_seq_one_letter_code
_entity_poly.pdbx_strand_id
1 'polypeptide(L)'
;MKEVKWPGRIEILSTEPLFIVDCAHNGASAQALANYLKEKFPRKKIILILGILKNKDVESIARILCPLADKIILTRADNPRALPPEEIEKAIVKFCGKKEIL
;
A
#
# COMPACT_ATOMS: atom_id res chain seq x y z
N MET A 1 13.07 21.75 14.40
CA MET A 1 11.67 21.33 14.58
C MET A 1 11.67 20.01 15.32
N LYS A 2 11.07 19.90 16.50
CA LYS A 2 11.22 18.69 17.33
C LYS A 2 10.06 17.70 17.23
N GLU A 3 8.84 18.09 16.85
CA GLU A 3 7.72 17.16 16.73
C GLU A 3 6.71 17.64 15.67
N VAL A 4 6.71 16.99 14.50
CA VAL A 4 5.65 17.14 13.49
C VAL A 4 4.94 15.81 13.39
N LYS A 5 3.64 15.79 13.67
CA LYS A 5 2.77 14.63 13.42
C LYS A 5 1.98 14.90 12.15
N TRP A 6 2.05 13.97 11.20
CA TRP A 6 1.30 14.05 9.96
C TRP A 6 0.48 12.77 9.78
N PRO A 7 -0.82 12.78 10.14
CA PRO A 7 -1.69 11.62 10.00
C PRO A 7 -1.68 11.06 8.57
N GLY A 8 -1.54 9.75 8.43
CA GLY A 8 -1.51 9.06 7.13
C GLY A 8 -0.24 9.28 6.30
N ARG A 9 0.91 9.62 6.92
CA ARG A 9 2.23 9.60 6.28
C ARG A 9 3.17 8.73 7.10
N ILE A 10 3.28 7.47 6.68
CA ILE A 10 4.07 6.44 7.38
C ILE A 10 3.73 6.44 8.88
N GLU A 11 2.43 6.49 9.17
CA GLU A 11 1.92 6.59 10.53
C GLU A 11 1.89 5.19 11.16
N ILE A 12 2.63 5.01 12.25
CA ILE A 12 2.65 3.75 13.00
C ILE A 12 1.47 3.76 13.99
N LEU A 13 0.47 2.90 13.75
CA LEU A 13 -0.69 2.74 14.62
C LEU A 13 -0.48 1.67 15.71
N SER A 14 0.38 0.70 15.44
CA SER A 14 0.79 -0.32 16.41
C SER A 14 2.22 -0.77 16.10
N THR A 15 2.96 -1.18 17.12
CA THR A 15 4.32 -1.74 16.99
C THR A 15 4.34 -3.27 17.11
N GLU A 16 3.30 -3.86 17.72
CA GLU A 16 3.20 -5.30 17.97
C GLU A 16 1.75 -5.78 17.76
N PRO A 17 1.38 -6.27 16.55
CA PRO A 17 2.20 -6.28 15.34
C PRO A 17 2.41 -4.86 14.77
N LEU A 18 3.50 -4.67 14.03
CA LEU A 18 3.77 -3.42 13.34
C LEU A 18 2.67 -3.13 12.31
N PHE A 19 1.94 -2.04 12.51
CA PHE A 19 0.85 -1.59 11.64
C PHE A 19 1.12 -0.15 11.19
N ILE A 20 1.34 0.02 9.89
CA ILE A 20 1.67 1.31 9.27
C ILE A 20 0.57 1.72 8.31
N VAL A 21 0.12 2.98 8.40
CA VAL A 21 -0.81 3.59 7.47
C VAL A 21 -0.12 4.69 6.68
N ASP A 22 -0.31 4.68 5.36
CA ASP A 22 0.21 5.70 4.46
C ASP A 22 -0.81 6.03 3.35
N CYS A 23 -0.92 7.30 2.97
CA CYS A 23 -1.82 7.74 1.90
C CYS A 23 -1.15 7.82 0.51
N ALA A 24 -0.09 7.05 0.25
CA ALA A 24 0.52 6.92 -1.07
C ALA A 24 -0.54 6.52 -2.10
N HIS A 25 -0.73 7.38 -3.09
CA HIS A 25 -1.80 7.25 -4.09
C HIS A 25 -1.33 7.59 -5.52
N ASN A 26 -0.01 7.62 -5.72
CA ASN A 26 0.64 7.76 -7.03
C ASN A 26 2.00 7.04 -7.01
N GLY A 27 2.62 6.85 -8.17
CA GLY A 27 3.90 6.15 -8.30
C GLY A 27 5.04 6.77 -7.47
N ALA A 28 5.15 8.09 -7.40
CA ALA A 28 6.22 8.77 -6.65
C ALA A 28 6.10 8.52 -5.13
N SER A 29 4.89 8.66 -4.58
CA SER A 29 4.61 8.36 -3.16
C SER A 29 4.76 6.87 -2.83
N ALA A 30 4.35 5.98 -3.74
CA ALA A 30 4.59 4.54 -3.60
C ALA A 30 6.08 4.20 -3.58
N GLN A 31 6.90 4.88 -4.40
CA GLN A 31 8.36 4.70 -4.41
C GLN A 31 8.99 5.19 -3.10
N ALA A 32 8.53 6.32 -2.56
CA ALA A 32 8.99 6.81 -1.27
C ALA A 32 8.68 5.82 -0.14
N LEU A 33 7.44 5.28 -0.11
CA LEU A 33 7.03 4.25 0.84
C LEU A 33 7.88 2.97 0.67
N ALA A 34 8.07 2.51 -0.56
CA ALA A 34 8.89 1.33 -0.87
C ALA A 34 10.33 1.47 -0.35
N ASN A 35 10.95 2.64 -0.55
CA ASN A 35 12.30 2.91 -0.07
C ASN A 35 12.36 2.90 1.46
N TYR A 36 11.40 3.54 2.12
CA TYR A 36 11.30 3.54 3.57
C TYR A 36 11.15 2.13 4.14
N LEU A 37 10.26 1.31 3.56
CA LEU A 37 10.03 -0.06 4.01
C LEU A 37 11.29 -0.93 3.84
N LYS A 38 11.99 -0.81 2.72
CA LYS A 38 13.26 -1.53 2.48
C LYS A 38 14.35 -1.11 3.46
N GLU A 39 14.45 0.17 3.77
CA GLU A 39 15.47 0.70 4.67
C GLU A 39 15.21 0.31 6.13
N LYS A 40 13.98 0.52 6.61
CA LYS A 40 13.64 0.31 8.02
C LYS A 40 13.27 -1.13 8.35
N PHE A 41 12.78 -1.91 7.38
CA PHE A 41 12.25 -3.25 7.59
C PHE A 41 12.72 -4.29 6.54
N PRO A 42 14.03 -4.41 6.24
CA PRO A 42 14.55 -5.18 5.10
C PRO A 42 14.26 -6.70 5.10
N ARG A 43 13.80 -7.26 6.23
CA ARG A 43 13.55 -8.71 6.41
C ARG A 43 12.19 -9.02 7.02
N LYS A 44 11.28 -8.05 7.09
CA LYS A 44 9.93 -8.27 7.62
C LYS A 44 9.04 -8.81 6.50
N LYS A 45 8.18 -9.76 6.85
CA LYS A 45 7.06 -10.13 5.98
C LYS A 45 6.07 -8.97 5.92
N ILE A 46 5.62 -8.61 4.73
CA ILE A 46 4.73 -7.47 4.50
C ILE A 46 3.39 -7.99 4.02
N ILE A 47 2.33 -7.65 4.77
CA ILE A 47 0.95 -7.78 4.31
C ILE A 47 0.53 -6.40 3.80
N LEU A 48 0.31 -6.27 2.49
CA LEU A 48 -0.14 -5.03 1.88
C LEU A 48 -1.66 -4.99 1.87
N ILE A 49 -2.25 -4.08 2.65
CA ILE A 49 -3.68 -3.78 2.58
C ILE A 49 -3.85 -2.59 1.63
N LEU A 50 -4.52 -2.79 0.49
CA LEU A 50 -4.62 -1.79 -0.57
C LEU A 50 -6.08 -1.42 -0.84
N GLY A 51 -6.40 -0.15 -0.65
CA GLY A 51 -7.63 0.49 -1.09
C GLY A 51 -7.32 1.75 -1.89
N ILE A 52 -7.95 1.93 -3.04
CA ILE A 52 -7.65 3.01 -3.98
C ILE A 52 -8.93 3.71 -4.42
N LEU A 53 -8.86 5.03 -4.59
CA LEU A 53 -9.95 5.82 -5.18
C LEU A 53 -9.87 5.80 -6.71
N LYS A 54 -11.02 5.98 -7.36
CA LYS A 54 -11.16 6.23 -8.81
C LYS A 54 -10.22 7.34 -9.26
N ASN A 55 -9.77 7.24 -10.51
CA ASN A 55 -8.86 8.20 -11.17
C ASN A 55 -7.44 8.28 -10.55
N LYS A 56 -7.05 7.30 -9.75
CA LYS A 56 -5.66 7.13 -9.31
C LYS A 56 -4.95 6.12 -10.20
N ASP A 57 -3.64 6.32 -10.35
CA ASP A 57 -2.78 5.42 -11.10
C ASP A 57 -2.45 4.17 -10.26
N VAL A 58 -3.42 3.27 -10.18
CA VAL A 58 -3.34 2.00 -9.46
C VAL A 58 -2.22 1.11 -9.99
N GLU A 59 -1.98 1.13 -11.30
CA GLU A 59 -0.94 0.31 -11.92
C GLU A 59 0.45 0.75 -11.49
N SER A 60 0.74 2.05 -11.48
CA SER A 60 2.04 2.55 -11.01
C SER A 60 2.27 2.25 -9.54
N ILE A 61 1.26 2.37 -8.69
CA ILE A 61 1.35 2.02 -7.26
C ILE A 61 1.66 0.53 -7.11
N ALA A 62 0.87 -0.33 -7.77
CA ALA A 62 1.00 -1.78 -7.67
C ALA A 62 2.34 -2.27 -8.21
N ARG A 63 2.82 -1.75 -9.34
CA ARG A 63 4.12 -2.09 -9.91
C ARG A 63 5.27 -1.91 -8.91
N ILE A 64 5.14 -0.94 -8.00
CA ILE A 64 6.15 -0.66 -6.98
C ILE A 64 5.93 -1.47 -5.70
N LEU A 65 4.68 -1.54 -5.21
CA LEU A 65 4.38 -2.13 -3.89
C LEU A 65 4.12 -3.63 -3.94
N CYS A 66 3.47 -4.16 -4.98
CA CYS A 66 3.19 -5.60 -5.08
C CYS A 66 4.45 -6.48 -4.98
N PRO A 67 5.62 -6.12 -5.57
CA PRO A 67 6.84 -6.90 -5.41
C PRO A 67 7.37 -6.99 -3.97
N LEU A 68 7.00 -6.05 -3.09
CA LEU A 68 7.45 -6.02 -1.69
C LEU A 68 6.56 -6.81 -0.74
N ALA A 69 5.31 -7.03 -1.12
CA ALA A 69 4.34 -7.73 -0.28
C ALA A 69 4.52 -9.25 -0.37
N ASP A 70 4.34 -9.97 0.73
CA ASP A 70 4.18 -11.42 0.72
C ASP A 70 2.73 -11.83 0.47
N LYS A 71 1.80 -10.99 0.95
CA LYS A 71 0.36 -11.16 0.82
C LYS A 71 -0.30 -9.81 0.56
N ILE A 72 -1.34 -9.81 -0.28
CA ILE A 72 -2.08 -8.60 -0.63
C ILE A 72 -3.53 -8.80 -0.21
N ILE A 73 -4.09 -7.81 0.46
CA ILE A 73 -5.50 -7.75 0.85
C ILE A 73 -6.08 -6.52 0.17
N LEU A 74 -7.08 -6.71 -0.67
CA LEU A 74 -7.79 -5.63 -1.33
C LEU A 74 -8.98 -5.22 -0.49
N THR A 75 -9.19 -3.91 -0.39
CA THR A 75 -10.28 -3.38 0.41
C THR A 75 -10.89 -2.15 -0.24
N ARG A 76 -12.09 -1.80 0.22
CA ARG A 76 -12.83 -0.64 -0.23
C ARG A 76 -13.10 0.25 0.97
N ALA A 77 -12.55 1.47 0.92
CA ALA A 77 -12.90 2.49 1.89
C ALA A 77 -14.39 2.88 1.75
N ASP A 78 -14.99 3.33 2.86
CA ASP A 78 -16.33 3.93 2.85
C ASP A 78 -16.29 5.31 2.16
N ASN A 79 -16.18 5.27 0.84
CA ASN A 79 -16.11 6.44 -0.03
C ASN A 79 -16.78 6.09 -1.37
N PRO A 80 -17.66 6.96 -1.89
CA PRO A 80 -18.33 6.72 -3.18
C PRO A 80 -17.34 6.67 -4.36
N ARG A 81 -16.14 7.24 -4.19
CA ARG A 81 -15.07 7.19 -5.18
C ARG A 81 -14.13 6.01 -4.97
N ALA A 82 -14.29 5.16 -3.96
CA ALA A 82 -13.43 3.98 -3.82
C ALA A 82 -13.69 2.99 -4.96
N LEU A 83 -12.62 2.43 -5.52
CA LEU A 83 -12.72 1.32 -6.45
C LEU A 83 -13.14 0.05 -5.69
N PRO A 84 -14.00 -0.80 -6.28
CA PRO A 84 -14.31 -2.10 -5.70
C PRO A 84 -13.07 -3.02 -5.78
N PRO A 85 -12.86 -3.93 -4.82
CA PRO A 85 -11.66 -4.79 -4.77
C PRO A 85 -11.43 -5.57 -6.06
N GLU A 86 -12.49 -6.02 -6.73
CA GLU A 86 -12.44 -6.80 -7.96
C GLU A 86 -11.90 -5.99 -9.15
N GLU A 87 -12.15 -4.67 -9.17
CA GLU A 87 -11.57 -3.78 -10.19
C GLU A 87 -10.10 -3.50 -9.90
N ILE A 88 -9.74 -3.36 -8.62
CA ILE A 88 -8.34 -3.21 -8.22
C ILE A 88 -7.56 -4.47 -8.61
N GLU A 89 -8.09 -5.65 -8.29
CA GLU A 89 -7.46 -6.94 -8.59
C GLU A 89 -7.12 -7.07 -10.07
N LYS A 90 -8.09 -6.81 -10.96
CA LYS A 90 -7.91 -6.85 -12.41
C LYS A 90 -6.79 -5.95 -12.89
N ALA A 91 -6.64 -4.75 -12.28
CA ALA A 91 -5.59 -3.81 -12.66
C ALA A 91 -4.21 -4.24 -12.17
N ILE A 92 -4.12 -4.89 -11.00
CA ILE A 92 -2.84 -5.14 -10.33
C ILE A 92 -2.26 -6.54 -10.55
N VAL A 93 -3.09 -7.54 -10.86
CA VAL A 93 -2.71 -8.97 -10.84
C VAL A 93 -1.44 -9.26 -11.63
N LYS A 94 -1.25 -8.58 -12.77
CA LYS A 94 -0.05 -8.69 -13.63
C LYS A 94 1.27 -8.27 -12.95
N PHE A 95 1.21 -7.43 -11.91
CA PHE A 95 2.38 -6.96 -11.16
C PHE A 95 2.66 -7.77 -9.90
N CYS A 96 1.68 -8.55 -9.44
CA CYS A 96 1.76 -9.19 -8.13
C CYS A 96 2.34 -10.61 -8.21
N GLY A 97 2.44 -11.21 -9.40
CA GLY A 97 3.07 -12.52 -9.60
C GLY A 97 2.22 -13.64 -9.00
N LYS A 98 2.85 -14.68 -8.43
CA LYS A 98 2.15 -15.81 -7.77
C LYS A 98 1.73 -15.54 -6.32
N LYS A 99 1.55 -14.28 -5.94
CA LYS A 99 1.20 -13.90 -4.56
C LYS A 99 -0.27 -14.19 -4.29
N GLU A 100 -0.57 -14.50 -3.03
CA GLU A 100 -1.95 -14.61 -2.56
C GLU A 100 -2.57 -13.20 -2.50
N ILE A 101 -3.66 -13.02 -3.25
CA ILE A 101 -4.50 -11.83 -3.24
C ILE A 101 -5.84 -12.24 -2.60
N LEU A 102 -6.23 -11.54 -1.56
CA LEU A 102 -7.52 -11.68 -0.88
C LEU A 102 -8.39 -10.44 -1.06
#